data_AF-A0A2V6FI17-F1
#
_entry.id   AF-A0A2V6FI17-F1
#
_cell.length_a   1.000
_cell.length_b   1.000
_cell.length_c   1.000
_cell.angle_alpha   90.00
_cell.angle_beta   90.00
_cell.angle_gamma   90.00
#
_symmetry.space_group_name_H-M   'P 1'
#
loop_
_entity.id
_entity.type
_entity.pdbx_description
1 polymer ?
#
loop_
_entity_poly.entity_id
_entity_poly.type
_entity_poly.pdbx_seq_one_letter_code
_entity_poly.pdbx_strand_id
1 'polypeptide(L)'
;MFSETLYQSIELMERYSIDLAIDLLERLDVLEQLDQPRSARELCQALAFQTRFNSTLSWLLQRLVEAGCIELETTNDGQRFYRLLSQPWPPQCP
;
A
#
# COMPACT_ATOMS: atom_id res chain seq x y z
N MET A 1 -25.61 -18.10 -12.15
CA MET A 1 -25.65 -18.28 -10.69
C MET A 1 -24.19 -18.42 -10.25
N PHE A 2 -23.60 -17.38 -9.68
CA PHE A 2 -22.24 -17.44 -9.17
C PHE A 2 -22.23 -18.38 -7.96
N SER A 3 -21.34 -19.38 -7.91
CA SER A 3 -21.29 -20.32 -6.80
C SER A 3 -20.67 -19.64 -5.57
N GLU A 4 -21.18 -19.93 -4.37
CA GLU A 4 -20.61 -19.43 -3.11
C GLU A 4 -19.11 -19.72 -2.99
N THR A 5 -18.66 -20.85 -3.55
CA THR A 5 -17.24 -21.23 -3.61
C THR A 5 -16.39 -20.28 -4.46
N LEU A 6 -16.93 -19.74 -5.57
CA LEU A 6 -16.22 -18.77 -6.39
C LEU A 6 -16.02 -17.46 -5.61
N TYR A 7 -17.06 -17.00 -4.91
CA TYR A 7 -16.96 -15.82 -4.03
C TYR A 7 -15.93 -16.01 -2.93
N GLN A 8 -15.91 -17.18 -2.28
CA GLN A 8 -14.89 -17.50 -1.27
C GLN A 8 -13.47 -17.51 -1.85
N SER A 9 -13.27 -18.08 -3.04
CA SER A 9 -11.94 -18.09 -3.67
C SER A 9 -11.45 -16.69 -4.04
N ILE A 10 -12.36 -15.81 -4.49
CA ILE A 10 -12.05 -14.42 -4.81
C ILE A 10 -11.73 -13.66 -3.53
N GLU A 11 -12.55 -13.79 -2.49
CA GLU A 11 -12.32 -13.13 -1.19
C GLU A 11 -10.97 -13.54 -0.58
N LEU A 12 -10.65 -14.84 -0.62
CA LEU A 12 -9.36 -15.34 -0.14
C LEU A 12 -8.20 -14.77 -0.97
N MET A 13 -8.31 -14.76 -2.30
CA MET A 13 -7.28 -14.19 -3.18
C MET A 13 -7.05 -12.71 -2.90
N GLU A 14 -8.13 -11.92 -2.74
CA GLU A 14 -8.03 -10.50 -2.39
C GLU A 14 -7.35 -10.32 -1.03
N ARG A 15 -7.77 -11.06 0.00
CA ARG A 15 -7.17 -10.98 1.35
C ARG A 15 -5.68 -11.34 1.33
N TYR A 16 -5.30 -12.46 0.71
CA TYR A 16 -3.89 -12.85 0.59
C TYR A 16 -3.07 -11.87 -0.24
N SER A 17 -3.65 -11.25 -1.27
CA SER A 17 -2.94 -10.26 -2.07
C SER A 17 -2.58 -9.01 -1.26
N ILE A 18 -3.47 -8.61 -0.34
CA ILE A 18 -3.24 -7.49 0.59
C ILE A 18 -2.15 -7.87 1.58
N ASP A 19 -2.25 -9.05 2.22
CA ASP A 19 -1.26 -9.52 3.18
C ASP A 19 0.15 -9.58 2.56
N LEU A 20 0.26 -10.11 1.33
CA LEU A 20 1.53 -10.15 0.60
C LEU A 20 2.04 -8.76 0.21
N ALA A 21 1.15 -7.82 -0.11
CA ALA A 21 1.53 -6.44 -0.41
C ALA A 21 2.06 -5.72 0.84
N ILE A 22 1.42 -5.93 1.99
CA ILE A 22 1.87 -5.42 3.29
C ILE A 22 3.25 -5.99 3.62
N ASP A 23 3.40 -7.31 3.61
CA ASP A 23 4.66 -7.99 3.92
C ASP A 23 5.81 -7.50 3.00
N LEU A 24 5.52 -7.31 1.71
CA LEU A 24 6.49 -6.81 0.75
C LEU A 24 6.89 -5.36 1.06
N LEU A 25 5.93 -4.47 1.32
CA LEU A 25 6.22 -3.06 1.61
C LEU A 25 6.92 -2.86 2.95
N GLU A 26 6.66 -3.73 3.93
CA GLU A 26 7.41 -3.76 5.20
C GLU A 26 8.86 -4.19 4.97
N ARG A 27 9.09 -5.28 4.22
CA ARG A 27 10.46 -5.74 3.88
C ARG A 27 11.27 -4.77 3.01
N LEU A 28 10.59 -3.85 2.34
CA LEU A 28 11.18 -2.79 1.53
C LEU A 28 11.36 -1.48 2.32
N ASP A 29 11.07 -1.47 3.62
CA ASP A 29 11.12 -0.30 4.51
C ASP A 29 10.24 0.87 4.02
N VAL A 30 9.23 0.60 3.18
CA VAL A 30 8.36 1.65 2.61
C VAL A 30 7.46 2.22 3.68
N LEU A 31 6.91 1.37 4.55
CA LEU A 31 5.94 1.78 5.56
C LEU A 31 6.57 2.73 6.59
N GLU A 32 7.83 2.54 6.94
CA GLU A 32 8.56 3.45 7.84
C GLU A 32 8.71 4.87 7.26
N GLN A 33 8.71 5.01 5.93
CA GLN A 33 8.82 6.30 5.25
C GLN A 33 7.49 7.07 5.13
N LEU A 34 6.37 6.44 5.52
CA LEU A 34 5.01 6.98 5.43
C LEU A 34 4.51 7.62 6.74
N ASP A 35 5.41 7.93 7.66
CA ASP A 35 5.15 8.74 8.85
C ASP A 35 4.64 10.15 8.51
N GLN A 36 5.06 10.65 7.36
CA GLN A 36 4.58 11.85 6.71
C GLN A 36 4.07 11.54 5.29
N PRO A 37 3.20 12.39 4.72
CA PRO A 37 2.73 12.22 3.35
C PRO A 37 3.89 12.18 2.34
N ARG A 38 3.97 11.12 1.54
CA ARG A 38 4.96 10.99 0.45
C ARG A 38 4.36 10.43 -0.82
N SER A 39 4.84 10.89 -1.97
CA SER A 39 4.54 10.31 -3.26
C SER A 39 5.38 9.04 -3.52
N ALA A 40 4.90 8.17 -4.42
CA ALA A 40 5.67 6.99 -4.84
C ALA A 40 7.04 7.36 -5.45
N ARG A 41 7.15 8.54 -6.08
CA ARG A 41 8.42 9.04 -6.61
C ARG A 41 9.40 9.37 -5.49
N GLU A 42 8.94 10.06 -4.45
CA GLU A 42 9.77 10.42 -3.30
C GLU A 42 10.20 9.17 -2.52
N LEU A 43 9.33 8.17 -2.41
CA LEU A 43 9.66 6.89 -1.79
C LEU A 43 10.75 6.14 -2.57
N CYS A 44 10.64 6.07 -3.90
CA CYS A 44 11.70 5.49 -4.72
C CYS A 44 13.03 6.22 -4.55
N GLN A 45 13.01 7.54 -4.41
CA GLN A 45 14.22 8.33 -4.18
C GLN A 45 14.82 8.08 -2.79
N ALA A 46 13.98 8.09 -1.75
CA ALA A 46 14.39 7.90 -0.36
C ALA A 46 15.01 6.51 -0.12
N LEU A 47 14.44 5.48 -0.75
CA LEU A 47 14.85 4.08 -0.61
C LEU A 47 15.81 3.61 -1.72
N ALA A 48 16.33 4.54 -2.53
CA ALA A 48 17.23 4.27 -3.65
C ALA A 48 16.70 3.21 -4.66
N PHE A 49 15.38 3.12 -4.83
CA PHE A 49 14.77 2.29 -5.86
C PHE A 49 14.92 2.91 -7.25
N GLN A 50 14.94 2.05 -8.27
CA GLN A 50 14.97 2.49 -9.66
C GLN A 50 13.67 3.20 -10.04
N THR A 51 13.75 4.26 -10.84
CA THR A 51 12.58 5.07 -11.24
C THR A 51 11.44 4.25 -11.85
N ARG A 52 11.76 3.19 -12.59
CA ARG A 52 10.77 2.27 -13.19
C ARG A 52 9.90 1.52 -12.17
N PHE A 53 10.36 1.43 -10.92
CA PHE A 53 9.60 0.81 -9.84
C PHE A 53 8.43 1.68 -9.36
N ASN A 54 8.40 2.98 -9.70
CA ASN A 54 7.36 3.91 -9.26
C ASN A 54 5.94 3.42 -9.56
N SER A 55 5.69 2.90 -10.76
CA SER A 55 4.36 2.38 -11.14
C SER A 55 3.98 1.15 -10.32
N THR A 56 4.92 0.23 -10.09
CA THR A 56 4.72 -0.95 -9.24
C THR A 56 4.47 -0.54 -7.79
N LEU A 57 5.25 0.40 -7.27
CA LEU A 57 5.10 0.93 -5.92
C LEU A 57 3.75 1.62 -5.73
N SER A 58 3.33 2.44 -6.70
CA SER A 58 2.01 3.07 -6.70
C SER A 58 0.87 2.04 -6.68
N TRP A 59 1.03 0.94 -7.42
CA TRP A 59 0.07 -0.16 -7.44
C TRP A 59 0.01 -0.89 -6.09
N LEU A 60 1.16 -1.18 -5.47
CA LEU A 60 1.22 -1.78 -4.13
C LEU A 60 0.57 -0.88 -3.08
N LEU A 61 0.90 0.41 -3.08
CA LEU A 61 0.32 1.38 -2.16
C LEU A 61 -1.20 1.50 -2.35
N GLN A 62 -1.70 1.44 -3.60
CA GLN A 62 -3.13 1.41 -3.86
C GLN A 62 -3.84 0.23 -3.19
N ARG A 63 -3.22 -0.96 -3.12
CA ARG A 63 -3.78 -2.11 -2.40
C ARG A 63 -3.93 -1.82 -0.90
N LEU A 64 -2.95 -1.16 -0.30
CA LEU A 64 -3.02 -0.78 1.12
C LEU A 64 -4.05 0.33 1.39
N VAL A 65 -4.28 1.23 0.43
CA VAL A 65 -5.37 2.21 0.49
C VAL A 65 -6.72 1.49 0.50
N GLU A 66 -6.91 0.54 -0.41
CA GLU A 66 -8.14 -0.26 -0.51
C GLU A 66 -8.38 -1.11 0.74
N ALA A 67 -7.31 -1.55 1.40
CA ALA A 67 -7.35 -2.26 2.67
C ALA A 67 -7.56 -1.34 3.90
N GLY A 68 -7.50 -0.02 3.73
CA GLY A 68 -7.61 0.93 4.84
C GLY A 68 -6.38 0.96 5.77
N CYS A 69 -5.20 0.58 5.27
CA CYS A 69 -3.95 0.65 6.04
C CYS A 69 -3.26 2.01 5.90
N ILE A 70 -3.43 2.68 4.76
CA ILE A 70 -2.85 4.00 4.47
C ILE A 70 -3.90 4.94 3.85
N GLU A 71 -3.74 6.23 4.10
CA GLU A 71 -4.50 7.30 3.48
C GLU A 71 -3.89 7.71 2.14
N LEU A 72 -4.76 8.18 1.24
CA LEU A 72 -4.40 8.77 -0.03
C LEU A 72 -4.91 10.21 -0.10
N GLU A 73 -3.99 11.16 -0.25
CA GLU A 73 -4.28 12.53 -0.59
C GLU A 73 -3.96 12.77 -2.07
N THR A 74 -4.85 13.49 -2.77
CA THR A 74 -4.62 13.87 -4.17
C THR A 74 -4.66 15.38 -4.30
N THR A 75 -3.60 15.95 -4.88
CA THR A 75 -3.48 17.38 -5.13
C THR A 75 -4.26 17.80 -6.40
N ASN A 76 -4.46 19.10 -6.59
CA ASN A 76 -5.17 19.65 -7.74
C ASN A 76 -4.53 19.29 -9.10
N ASP A 77 -3.22 19.01 -9.13
CA ASP A 77 -2.48 18.56 -10.33
C ASP A 77 -2.43 17.03 -10.48
N GLY A 78 -3.16 16.30 -9.64
CA GLY A 78 -3.29 14.84 -9.72
C GLY A 78 -2.13 14.07 -9.11
N GLN A 79 -1.22 14.72 -8.36
CA GLN A 79 -0.18 14.03 -7.62
C GLN A 79 -0.80 13.31 -6.41
N ARG A 80 -0.29 12.11 -6.16
CA ARG A 80 -0.78 11.20 -5.12
C ARG A 80 0.23 11.13 -3.99
N PHE A 81 -0.22 11.44 -2.78
CA PHE A 81 0.56 11.35 -1.56
C PHE A 81 -0.07 10.31 -0.64
N TYR A 82 0.77 9.46 -0.07
CA TYR A 82 0.38 8.35 0.78
C TYR A 82 0.86 8.61 2.20
N ARG A 83 0.06 8.23 3.19
CA ARG A 83 0.39 8.39 4.62
C ARG A 83 -0.13 7.21 5.42
N LEU A 84 0.60 6.73 6.42
CA LEU A 84 0.11 5.73 7.36
C LEU A 84 -1.08 6.26 8.17
N LEU A 85 -2.13 5.44 8.28
CA LEU A 85 -3.33 5.74 9.09
C LEU A 85 -3.09 5.57 10.58
N SER A 86 -2.24 4.61 10.96
CA SER A 86 -1.93 4.30 12.36
C SER A 86 -0.43 4.26 12.54
N GLN A 87 0.04 4.95 13.58
CA GLN A 87 1.42 4.87 14.04
C GLN A 87 1.48 4.42 15.49
N PRO A 88 2.49 3.61 15.86
CA PRO A 88 3.51 3.02 14.99
C PRO A 88 2.96 1.87 14.12
N TRP A 89 3.60 1.61 12.98
CA TRP A 89 3.40 0.38 12.20
C TRP A 89 4.43 -0.67 12.67
N PRO A 90 4.07 -1.97 12.82
CA PRO A 90 2.72 -2.52 12.67
C PRO A 90 1.78 -2.02 13.78
N PRO A 91 0.48 -1.83 13.50
CA PRO A 91 -0.48 -1.40 14.50
C PRO A 91 -0.45 -2.39 15.67
N GLN A 92 -0.11 -1.90 16.86
CA GLN A 92 -0.18 -2.71 18.07
C GLN A 92 -1.64 -3.16 18.21
N CYS A 93 -1.89 -4.47 18.15
CA CYS A 93 -3.21 -4.98 18.51
C CYS A 93 -3.57 -4.48 19.93
N PRO A 94 -4.81 -4.02 20.16
CA PRO A 94 -5.30 -3.79 21.51
C PRO A 94 -5.34 -5.08 22.34
#